data_AF-A0A349PSS3-F1
#
_entry.id   AF-A0A349PSS3-F1
#
_cell.length_a   1.000
_cell.length_b   1.000
_cell.length_c   1.000
_cell.angle_alpha   90.00
_cell.angle_beta   90.00
_cell.angle_gamma   90.00
#
_symmetry.space_group_name_H-M   'P 1'
#
loop_
_entity.id
_entity.type
_entity.pdbx_description
1 polymer ?
#
loop_
_entity_poly.entity_id
_entity_poly.type
_entity_poly.pdbx_seq_one_letter_code
_entity_poly.pdbx_strand_id
1 'polypeptide(L)'
;MSDPIKNRYEFVVLFDVENGNPNGDPDAGNMPRVDPETGYGLVTDVCLKRKIRNYVEMAKEGEKGYRIYIKDGVPLNSSDKEACAYVGADPDKLKEAKKKDEHLDEKIRDFMCSNFYDIRTFGAVMTTFTKGALNCGQVRGPVQLGFARSIDPILPQEVTITRVAITTEADAEKKNTEMGRKY
;
A
#
# COMPACT_ATOMS: atom_id res chain seq x y z
N MET A 1 -6.00 -13.18 20.92
CA MET A 1 -4.97 -13.06 19.85
C MET A 1 -4.86 -14.40 19.17
N SER A 2 -4.71 -14.42 17.84
CA SER A 2 -4.43 -15.66 17.11
C SER A 2 -3.02 -16.17 17.44
N ASP A 3 -2.84 -17.49 17.49
CA ASP A 3 -1.52 -18.09 17.69
C ASP A 3 -0.55 -17.67 16.56
N PRO A 4 0.62 -17.09 16.88
CA PRO A 4 1.61 -16.74 15.87
C PRO A 4 2.12 -17.97 15.10
N ILE A 5 2.54 -17.75 13.85
CA ILE A 5 3.19 -18.79 13.06
C ILE A 5 4.46 -19.28 13.76
N LYS A 6 4.67 -20.60 13.79
CA LYS A 6 5.83 -21.22 14.44
C LYS A 6 6.99 -21.53 13.49
N ASN A 7 6.75 -21.40 12.19
CA ASN A 7 7.70 -21.71 11.12
C ASN A 7 8.00 -20.47 10.28
N ARG A 8 9.20 -20.41 9.71
CA ARG A 8 9.54 -19.48 8.63
C ARG A 8 9.09 -20.08 7.29
N TYR A 9 8.54 -19.24 6.43
CA TYR A 9 8.10 -19.62 5.10
C TYR A 9 8.87 -18.84 4.04
N GLU A 10 9.15 -19.52 2.93
CA GLU A 10 9.64 -18.92 1.70
C GLU A 10 8.68 -19.33 0.59
N PHE A 11 8.43 -18.43 -0.35
CA PHE A 11 7.51 -18.69 -1.44
C PHE A 11 7.96 -17.94 -2.69
N VAL A 12 7.68 -18.54 -3.84
CA VAL A 12 7.85 -17.94 -5.15
C VAL A 12 6.45 -17.80 -5.75
N VAL A 13 6.11 -16.60 -6.22
CA VAL A 13 4.85 -16.35 -6.92
C VAL A 13 5.17 -16.11 -8.38
N LEU A 14 4.58 -16.92 -9.25
CA LEU A 14 4.57 -16.67 -10.68
C LEU A 14 3.21 -16.10 -11.06
N PHE A 15 3.23 -15.06 -11.89
CA PHE A 15 2.05 -14.46 -12.49
C PHE A 15 2.43 -13.94 -13.87
N ASP A 16 1.44 -13.85 -14.76
CA ASP A 16 1.59 -13.31 -16.10
C ASP A 16 0.71 -12.07 -16.29
N VAL A 17 0.88 -11.44 -17.45
CA VAL A 17 0.05 -10.34 -17.93
C VAL A 17 -0.10 -10.50 -19.44
N GLU A 18 -1.32 -10.37 -19.92
CA GLU A 18 -1.63 -10.41 -21.35
C GLU A 18 -2.16 -9.05 -21.78
N ASN A 19 -1.54 -8.45 -22.80
CA ASN A 19 -1.93 -7.17 -23.40
C ASN A 19 -2.20 -6.05 -22.37
N GLY A 20 -1.33 -5.93 -21.36
CA GLY A 20 -1.55 -5.01 -20.26
C GLY A 20 -0.27 -4.59 -19.55
N ASN A 21 -0.45 -3.68 -18.60
CA ASN A 21 0.63 -3.04 -17.86
C ASN A 21 0.53 -3.40 -16.38
N PRO A 22 1.39 -4.30 -15.87
CA PRO A 22 1.27 -4.83 -14.52
C PRO A 22 1.71 -3.82 -13.45
N ASN A 23 2.62 -2.92 -13.79
CA ASN A 23 3.11 -1.85 -12.94
C ASN A 23 3.74 -0.72 -13.77
N GLY A 24 2.99 0.37 -13.95
CA GLY A 24 3.50 1.56 -14.64
C GLY A 24 4.55 2.32 -13.83
N ASP A 25 5.46 2.98 -14.55
CA ASP A 25 6.49 3.87 -14.03
C ASP A 25 6.01 5.33 -14.07
N PRO A 26 5.81 6.00 -12.93
CA PRO A 26 5.44 7.41 -12.90
C PRO A 26 6.51 8.32 -13.51
N ASP A 27 7.79 7.91 -13.52
CA ASP A 27 8.89 8.70 -14.07
C ASP A 27 9.08 8.46 -15.58
N ALA A 28 8.50 7.38 -16.12
CA ALA A 28 8.55 7.02 -17.54
C ALA A 28 7.18 7.06 -18.22
N GLY A 29 6.34 8.05 -17.87
CA GLY A 29 5.06 8.29 -18.56
C GLY A 29 4.06 7.14 -18.43
N ASN A 30 4.12 6.38 -17.33
CA ASN A 30 3.32 5.18 -17.06
C ASN A 30 3.64 3.96 -17.94
N MET A 31 4.77 3.95 -18.67
CA MET A 31 5.27 2.72 -19.30
C MET A 31 5.52 1.63 -18.25
N PRO A 32 5.41 0.34 -18.58
CA PRO A 32 5.87 -0.75 -17.70
C PRO A 32 7.28 -0.46 -17.18
N ARG A 33 7.50 -0.67 -15.88
CA ARG A 33 8.85 -0.52 -15.29
C ARG A 33 9.80 -1.54 -15.91
N VAL A 34 10.98 -1.08 -16.32
CA VAL A 34 12.03 -1.92 -16.91
C VAL A 34 13.35 -1.66 -16.20
N ASP A 35 14.08 -2.73 -15.91
CA ASP A 35 15.47 -2.66 -15.45
C ASP A 35 16.36 -2.16 -16.61
N PRO A 36 17.00 -0.99 -16.49
CA PRO A 36 17.68 -0.35 -17.62
C PRO A 36 18.94 -1.08 -18.08
N GLU A 37 19.54 -1.92 -17.23
CA GLU A 37 20.76 -2.67 -17.58
C GLU A 37 20.43 -3.97 -18.32
N THR A 38 19.31 -4.60 -17.96
CA THR A 38 19.00 -5.96 -18.40
C THR A 38 17.79 -6.05 -19.34
N GLY A 39 16.92 -5.03 -19.36
CA GLY A 39 15.68 -5.00 -20.14
C GLY A 39 14.52 -5.79 -19.52
N TYR A 40 14.69 -6.31 -18.29
CA TYR A 40 13.67 -7.11 -17.63
C TYR A 40 12.56 -6.23 -17.06
N GLY A 41 11.32 -6.70 -17.17
CA GLY A 41 10.17 -6.05 -16.55
C GLY A 41 10.24 -6.13 -15.03
N LEU A 42 9.87 -5.06 -14.36
CA LEU A 42 9.83 -4.96 -12.91
C LEU A 42 8.41 -4.74 -12.40
N VAL A 43 8.05 -5.42 -11.31
CA VAL A 43 6.87 -5.11 -10.51
C VAL A 43 7.33 -4.89 -9.08
N THR A 44 7.11 -3.68 -8.58
CA THR A 44 7.54 -3.30 -7.23
C THR A 44 6.81 -4.11 -6.17
N ASP A 45 7.49 -4.37 -5.06
CA ASP A 45 6.90 -5.03 -3.90
C ASP A 45 5.67 -4.25 -3.37
N VAL A 46 5.73 -2.93 -3.39
CA VAL A 46 4.61 -2.06 -2.97
C VAL A 46 3.39 -2.20 -3.87
N CYS A 47 3.56 -2.45 -5.18
CA CYS A 47 2.46 -2.73 -6.10
C CYS A 47 1.75 -4.03 -5.73
N LEU A 48 2.50 -5.11 -5.49
CA LEU A 48 1.94 -6.39 -5.05
C LEU A 48 1.28 -6.27 -3.68
N LYS A 49 1.92 -5.60 -2.71
CA LYS A 49 1.33 -5.34 -1.39
C LYS A 49 0.02 -4.54 -1.49
N ARG A 50 -0.10 -3.60 -2.44
CA ARG A 50 -1.36 -2.88 -2.69
C ARG A 50 -2.44 -3.82 -3.22
N LYS A 51 -2.13 -4.71 -4.18
CA LYS A 51 -3.09 -5.71 -4.68
C LYS A 51 -3.57 -6.66 -3.57
N ILE A 52 -2.65 -7.11 -2.70
CA ILE A 52 -3.00 -7.95 -1.53
C ILE A 52 -3.93 -7.19 -0.58
N ARG A 53 -3.63 -5.92 -0.25
CA ARG A 53 -4.50 -5.09 0.60
C ARG A 53 -5.90 -4.96 0.02
N ASN A 54 -6.01 -4.64 -1.27
CA ASN A 54 -7.30 -4.48 -1.95
C ASN A 54 -8.09 -5.79 -1.94
N TYR A 55 -7.43 -6.91 -2.21
CA TYR A 55 -8.07 -8.23 -2.15
C TYR A 55 -8.59 -8.54 -0.74
N VAL A 56 -7.77 -8.33 0.30
CA VAL A 56 -8.17 -8.59 1.69
C VAL A 56 -9.32 -7.67 2.10
N GLU A 57 -9.27 -6.38 1.76
CA GLU A 57 -10.36 -5.45 2.03
C GLU A 57 -11.69 -5.91 1.43
N MET A 58 -11.67 -6.36 0.17
CA MET A 58 -12.86 -6.87 -0.53
C MET A 58 -13.32 -8.22 0.03
N ALA A 59 -12.41 -9.17 0.25
CA ALA A 59 -12.74 -10.52 0.66
C ALA A 59 -13.12 -10.64 2.14
N LYS A 60 -12.70 -9.68 2.97
CA LYS A 60 -12.88 -9.65 4.42
C LYS A 60 -13.66 -8.43 4.90
N GLU A 61 -14.50 -7.88 4.03
CA GLU A 61 -15.33 -6.73 4.35
C GLU A 61 -16.21 -7.01 5.58
N GLY A 62 -16.16 -6.10 6.56
CA GLY A 62 -16.90 -6.23 7.82
C GLY A 62 -16.33 -7.24 8.83
N GLU A 63 -15.34 -8.06 8.45
CA GLU A 63 -14.69 -8.99 9.40
C GLU A 63 -13.74 -8.24 10.34
N LYS A 64 -13.87 -8.50 11.65
CA LYS A 64 -13.00 -7.91 12.67
C LYS A 64 -11.55 -8.35 12.46
N GLY A 65 -10.61 -7.40 12.58
CA GLY A 65 -9.18 -7.66 12.49
C GLY A 65 -8.57 -7.70 11.08
N TYR A 66 -9.38 -7.43 10.05
CA TYR A 66 -8.98 -7.38 8.64
C TYR A 66 -9.05 -5.97 8.01
N ARG A 67 -9.21 -4.93 8.84
CA ARG A 67 -9.17 -3.55 8.32
C ARG A 67 -7.81 -3.25 7.69
N ILE A 68 -7.79 -2.33 6.73
CA ILE A 68 -6.57 -1.87 6.07
C ILE A 68 -6.24 -0.45 6.57
N TYR A 69 -5.02 -0.28 7.07
CA TYR A 69 -4.53 1.01 7.58
C TYR A 69 -4.18 1.95 6.43
N ILE A 70 -3.44 1.45 5.44
CA ILE A 70 -3.04 2.23 4.26
C ILE A 70 -4.18 2.20 3.23
N LYS A 71 -5.22 2.99 3.46
CA LYS A 71 -6.41 3.09 2.60
C LYS A 71 -6.43 4.41 1.83
N ASP A 72 -6.91 4.34 0.59
CA ASP A 72 -7.06 5.53 -0.24
C ASP A 72 -8.13 6.48 0.33
N GLY A 73 -7.87 7.79 0.26
CA GLY A 73 -8.78 8.83 0.77
C GLY A 73 -8.96 8.90 2.30
N VAL A 74 -8.30 8.04 3.09
CA VAL A 74 -8.44 8.03 4.56
C VAL A 74 -7.14 8.50 5.23
N PRO A 75 -7.17 9.63 5.96
CA PRO A 75 -6.02 10.07 6.75
C PRO A 75 -5.66 9.09 7.86
N LEU A 76 -4.38 8.70 7.93
CA LEU A 76 -3.85 7.74 8.90
C LEU A 76 -4.11 8.15 10.37
N ASN A 77 -4.08 9.46 10.64
CA ASN A 77 -4.32 10.02 11.97
C ASN A 77 -5.73 9.71 12.50
N SER A 78 -6.69 9.39 11.64
CA SER A 78 -8.05 9.00 12.06
C SER A 78 -8.02 7.64 12.76
N SER A 79 -7.30 6.68 12.18
CA SER A 79 -7.05 5.37 12.78
C SER A 79 -6.18 5.47 14.03
N ASP A 80 -5.17 6.35 14.03
CA ASP A 80 -4.31 6.57 15.20
C ASP A 80 -5.11 7.13 16.38
N LYS A 81 -6.05 8.05 16.14
CA LYS A 81 -6.95 8.59 17.17
C LYS A 81 -7.86 7.53 17.78
N GLU A 82 -8.33 6.58 16.98
CA GLU A 82 -9.13 5.44 17.47
C GLU A 82 -8.31 4.59 18.46
N ALA A 83 -7.04 4.32 18.12
CA ALA A 83 -6.12 3.61 19.02
C ALA A 83 -5.84 4.39 20.31
N CYS A 84 -5.59 5.70 20.20
CA CYS A 84 -5.41 6.58 21.36
C CYS A 84 -6.64 6.58 22.27
N ALA A 85 -7.84 6.70 21.70
CA ALA A 85 -9.10 6.67 22.45
C ALA A 85 -9.29 5.32 23.18
N TYR A 86 -8.95 4.20 22.52
CA TYR A 86 -9.04 2.87 23.11
C TYR A 86 -8.15 2.72 24.37
N VAL A 87 -6.97 3.32 24.37
CA VAL A 87 -6.04 3.28 25.51
C VAL A 87 -6.22 4.47 26.48
N GLY A 88 -7.17 5.36 26.23
CA GLY A 88 -7.41 6.55 27.06
C GLY A 88 -6.29 7.60 26.99
N ALA A 89 -5.54 7.65 25.89
CA ALA A 89 -4.48 8.63 25.67
C ALA A 89 -4.94 9.78 24.76
N ASP A 90 -4.42 10.98 25.04
CA ASP A 90 -4.57 12.14 24.17
C ASP A 90 -3.49 12.08 23.07
N PRO A 91 -3.86 12.06 21.77
CA PRO A 91 -2.89 12.01 20.66
C PRO A 91 -1.89 13.17 20.66
N ASP A 92 -2.23 14.33 21.25
CA ASP A 92 -1.34 15.48 21.32
C ASP A 92 -0.41 15.45 22.54
N LYS A 93 -0.67 14.57 23.53
CA LYS A 93 0.08 14.45 24.79
C LYS A 93 0.67 13.06 25.02
N LEU A 94 0.99 12.34 23.96
CA LEU A 94 1.50 10.96 24.03
C LEU A 94 2.78 10.82 24.87
N LYS A 95 3.66 11.83 24.89
CA LYS A 95 4.87 11.83 25.74
C LYS A 95 4.56 11.81 27.24
N GLU A 96 3.51 12.52 27.66
CA GLU A 96 3.06 12.53 29.05
C GLU A 96 2.33 11.25 29.40
N ALA A 97 1.51 10.75 28.46
CA ALA A 97 0.80 9.48 28.62
C ALA A 97 1.80 8.32 28.81
N LYS A 98 2.89 8.28 28.03
CA LYS A 98 3.96 7.27 28.18
C LYS A 98 4.65 7.31 29.54
N LYS A 99 4.81 8.50 30.14
CA LYS A 99 5.39 8.62 31.51
C LYS A 99 4.45 8.08 32.59
N LYS A 100 3.14 8.09 32.34
CA LYS A 100 2.12 7.59 33.28
C LYS A 100 1.88 6.09 33.11
N ASP A 101 2.04 5.58 31.89
CA ASP A 101 1.87 4.17 31.55
C ASP A 101 3.06 3.71 30.68
N GLU A 102 3.97 2.98 31.30
CA GLU A 102 5.17 2.44 30.65
C GLU A 102 4.82 1.47 29.51
N HIS A 103 3.67 0.80 29.58
CA HIS A 103 3.19 -0.17 28.59
C HIS A 103 2.27 0.44 27.52
N LEU A 104 2.12 1.76 27.48
CA LEU A 104 1.26 2.45 26.51
C LEU A 104 1.62 2.06 25.06
N ASP A 105 2.91 2.00 24.76
CA ASP A 105 3.43 1.62 23.43
C ASP A 105 2.92 0.23 23.01
N GLU A 106 2.95 -0.73 23.93
CA GLU A 106 2.55 -2.11 23.67
C GLU A 106 1.04 -2.20 23.45
N LYS A 107 0.24 -1.50 24.27
CA LYS A 107 -1.22 -1.45 24.12
C LYS A 107 -1.65 -0.87 22.79
N ILE A 108 -1.03 0.23 22.36
CA ILE A 108 -1.30 0.86 21.06
C ILE A 108 -0.86 -0.07 19.93
N ARG A 109 0.36 -0.63 20.00
CA ARG A 109 0.86 -1.59 19.00
C ARG A 109 -0.10 -2.78 18.86
N ASP A 110 -0.53 -3.36 19.97
CA ASP A 110 -1.36 -4.56 19.98
C ASP A 110 -2.76 -4.26 19.46
N PHE A 111 -3.33 -3.08 19.77
CA PHE A 111 -4.56 -2.61 19.15
C PHE A 111 -4.40 -2.48 17.63
N MET A 112 -3.34 -1.81 17.16
CA MET A 112 -3.10 -1.60 15.74
C MET A 112 -2.90 -2.93 15.00
N CYS A 113 -2.09 -3.84 15.54
CA CYS A 113 -1.85 -5.15 14.94
C CYS A 113 -3.08 -6.07 15.01
N SER A 114 -3.92 -5.93 16.02
CA SER A 114 -5.14 -6.74 16.15
C SER A 114 -6.23 -6.29 15.18
N ASN A 115 -6.32 -4.98 14.90
CA ASN A 115 -7.38 -4.43 14.05
C ASN A 115 -7.00 -4.35 12.57
N PHE A 116 -5.73 -4.10 12.26
CA PHE A 116 -5.26 -3.86 10.89
C PHE A 116 -4.41 -5.01 10.35
N TYR A 117 -4.90 -5.66 9.29
CA TYR A 117 -4.22 -6.78 8.66
C TYR A 117 -2.87 -6.38 8.04
N ASP A 118 -2.83 -5.23 7.38
CA ASP A 118 -1.63 -4.80 6.67
C ASP A 118 -0.51 -4.36 7.61
N ILE A 119 -0.83 -3.75 8.75
CA ILE A 119 0.15 -3.50 9.83
C ILE A 119 0.69 -4.82 10.36
N ARG A 120 -0.19 -5.78 10.68
CA ARG A 120 0.20 -7.10 11.20
C ARG A 120 1.05 -7.89 10.23
N THR A 121 0.82 -7.75 8.93
CA THR A 121 1.43 -8.58 7.87
C THR A 121 2.68 -7.95 7.28
N PHE A 122 2.62 -6.68 6.89
CA PHE A 122 3.69 -5.96 6.20
C PHE A 122 4.45 -4.99 7.10
N GLY A 123 3.86 -4.62 8.24
CA GLY A 123 4.35 -3.54 9.09
C GLY A 123 3.90 -2.18 8.58
N ALA A 124 4.14 -1.16 9.40
CA ALA A 124 3.84 0.23 9.09
C ALA A 124 4.67 1.19 9.92
N VAL A 125 4.87 2.40 9.39
CA VAL A 125 5.37 3.55 10.15
C VAL A 125 4.18 4.43 10.51
N MET A 126 3.88 4.54 11.80
CA MET A 126 2.75 5.30 12.34
C MET A 126 3.28 6.63 12.91
N THR A 127 3.33 7.64 12.03
CA THR A 127 4.05 8.89 12.27
C THR A 127 3.57 9.68 13.49
N THR A 128 2.27 9.61 13.83
CA THR A 128 1.70 10.19 15.04
C THR A 128 2.41 9.65 16.29
N PHE A 129 2.61 8.35 16.36
CA PHE A 129 3.29 7.69 17.48
C PHE A 129 4.81 7.90 17.45
N THR A 130 5.41 7.99 16.26
CA THR A 130 6.83 8.39 16.13
C THR A 130 7.07 9.78 16.70
N LYS A 131 6.21 10.77 16.39
CA LYS A 131 6.28 12.13 16.95
C LYS A 131 6.04 12.14 18.47
N GLY A 132 5.19 11.24 18.95
CA GLY A 132 4.96 10.98 20.37
C GLY A 132 6.11 10.30 21.11
N ALA A 133 7.22 9.97 20.44
CA ALA A 133 8.33 9.19 21.01
C ALA A 133 7.90 7.82 21.58
N LEU A 134 6.89 7.22 20.97
CA LEU A 134 6.43 5.87 21.27
C LEU A 134 7.20 4.86 20.41
N ASN A 135 7.66 3.76 21.00
CA ASN A 135 8.38 2.71 20.30
C ASN A 135 7.49 1.98 19.29
N CYS A 136 6.17 2.01 19.49
CA CYS A 136 5.21 1.45 18.55
C CYS A 136 5.09 2.23 17.24
N GLY A 137 5.73 3.39 17.08
CA GLY A 137 5.69 4.18 15.86
C GLY A 137 6.25 3.47 14.63
N GLN A 138 6.96 2.34 14.80
CA GLN A 138 7.42 1.50 13.69
C GLN A 138 7.16 0.03 14.02
N VAL A 139 6.39 -0.64 13.17
CA VAL A 139 6.13 -2.08 13.27
C VAL A 139 6.73 -2.75 12.04
N ARG A 140 7.49 -3.82 12.24
CA ARG A 140 7.96 -4.70 11.16
C ARG A 140 7.01 -5.88 11.02
N GLY A 141 6.48 -6.09 9.81
CA GLY A 141 5.66 -7.26 9.52
C GLY A 141 6.51 -8.48 9.13
N PRO A 142 6.00 -9.70 9.35
CA PRO A 142 6.70 -10.93 9.00
C PRO A 142 6.82 -11.16 7.49
N VAL A 143 5.95 -10.57 6.67
CA VAL A 143 5.94 -10.78 5.21
C VAL A 143 6.72 -9.67 4.50
N GLN A 144 7.89 -10.04 3.99
CA GLN A 144 8.73 -9.18 3.16
C GLN A 144 8.71 -9.70 1.72
N LEU A 145 8.41 -8.81 0.78
CA LEU A 145 8.41 -9.10 -0.66
C LEU A 145 9.56 -8.31 -1.30
N GLY A 146 10.27 -8.94 -2.24
CA GLY A 146 11.19 -8.26 -3.14
C GLY A 146 10.49 -7.76 -4.40
N PHE A 147 11.24 -7.08 -5.26
CA PHE A 147 10.75 -6.73 -6.59
C PHE A 147 10.60 -8.02 -7.40
N ALA A 148 9.42 -8.19 -8.02
CA ALA A 148 9.24 -9.24 -9.01
C ALA A 148 9.88 -8.81 -10.32
N ARG A 149 10.51 -9.77 -10.99
CA ARG A 149 11.20 -9.58 -12.26
C ARG A 149 10.61 -10.56 -13.27
N SER A 150 10.46 -10.13 -14.53
CA SER A 150 10.07 -11.04 -15.61
C SER A 150 11.09 -12.18 -15.79
N ILE A 151 10.70 -13.25 -16.48
CA ILE A 151 11.63 -14.35 -16.80
C ILE A 151 12.53 -13.97 -17.98
N ASP A 152 11.99 -13.15 -18.89
CA ASP A 152 12.68 -12.66 -20.09
C ASP A 152 12.58 -11.12 -20.18
N PRO A 153 13.49 -10.44 -20.91
CA PRO A 153 13.36 -9.03 -21.22
C PRO A 153 12.02 -8.69 -21.87
N ILE A 154 11.45 -7.54 -21.54
CA ILE A 154 10.17 -7.09 -22.09
C ILE A 154 10.37 -5.95 -23.08
N LEU A 155 9.49 -5.88 -24.08
CA LEU A 155 9.41 -4.75 -25.02
C LEU A 155 8.03 -4.09 -24.87
N PRO A 156 7.93 -2.97 -24.13
CA PRO A 156 6.68 -2.22 -24.04
C PRO A 156 6.25 -1.69 -25.41
N GLN A 157 4.95 -1.76 -25.69
CA GLN A 157 4.37 -1.23 -26.92
C GLN A 157 3.51 -0.01 -26.61
N GLU A 158 3.71 1.08 -27.35
CA GLU A 158 2.81 2.22 -27.31
C GLU A 158 1.65 1.98 -28.28
N VAL A 159 0.44 1.88 -27.75
CA VAL A 159 -0.78 1.70 -28.52
C VAL A 159 -1.60 2.98 -28.46
N THR A 160 -1.63 3.71 -29.57
CA THR A 160 -2.46 4.92 -29.71
C THR A 160 -3.94 4.55 -29.76
N ILE A 161 -4.74 5.26 -28.98
CA ILE A 161 -6.19 5.13 -28.93
C ILE A 161 -6.86 6.47 -29.16
N THR A 162 -8.11 6.45 -29.63
CA THR A 162 -8.89 7.66 -29.86
C THR A 162 -10.10 7.68 -28.93
N ARG A 163 -10.24 8.77 -28.16
CA ARG A 163 -11.43 9.06 -27.38
C ARG A 163 -12.28 10.07 -28.15
N VAL A 164 -13.50 9.69 -28.49
CA VAL A 164 -14.41 10.55 -29.25
C VAL A 164 -14.86 11.78 -28.44
N ALA A 165 -15.01 11.64 -27.13
CA ALA A 165 -15.42 12.75 -26.26
C ALA A 165 -14.28 13.76 -26.02
N ILE A 166 -14.63 15.04 -26.06
CA ILE A 166 -13.75 16.18 -25.82
C ILE A 166 -13.98 16.72 -24.41
N THR A 167 -12.91 17.13 -23.73
CA THR A 167 -12.98 17.58 -22.33
C THR A 167 -13.44 19.02 -22.20
N THR A 168 -12.98 19.92 -23.08
CA THR A 168 -13.21 21.37 -22.94
C THR A 168 -13.94 21.94 -24.15
N GLU A 169 -14.73 23.00 -23.92
CA GLU A 169 -15.44 23.70 -25.01
C GLU A 169 -14.46 24.31 -26.02
N ALA A 170 -13.32 24.85 -25.55
CA ALA A 170 -12.28 25.39 -26.40
C ALA A 170 -11.61 24.34 -27.31
N ASP A 171 -11.51 23.08 -26.84
CA ASP A 171 -11.04 21.97 -27.66
C ASP A 171 -12.08 21.54 -28.70
N ALA A 172 -13.37 21.63 -28.38
CA ALA A 172 -14.46 21.26 -29.28
C ALA A 172 -14.56 22.16 -30.52
N GLU A 173 -14.07 23.40 -30.43
CA GLU A 173 -13.98 24.31 -31.56
C GLU A 173 -12.84 23.96 -32.54
N LYS A 174 -11.83 23.19 -32.11
CA LYS A 174 -10.58 22.96 -32.87
C LYS A 174 -10.39 21.52 -33.33
N LYS A 175 -10.97 20.55 -32.64
CA LYS A 175 -10.86 19.12 -32.92
C LYS A 175 -12.16 18.42 -32.59
N ASN A 176 -12.35 17.23 -33.15
CA ASN A 176 -13.54 16.39 -32.93
C ASN A 176 -13.27 15.20 -31.99
N THR A 177 -12.00 14.90 -31.70
CA THR A 177 -11.59 13.73 -30.91
C THR A 177 -10.28 14.01 -30.16
N GLU A 178 -10.01 13.25 -29.10
CA GLU A 178 -8.74 13.22 -28.38
C GLU A 178 -7.95 11.95 -28.67
N MET A 179 -6.63 12.04 -28.71
CA MET A 179 -5.75 10.87 -28.78
C MET A 179 -5.11 10.60 -27.42
N GLY A 180 -5.19 9.35 -26.97
CA GLY A 180 -4.50 8.84 -25.80
C GLY A 180 -3.52 7.74 -26.17
N ARG A 181 -2.68 7.35 -25.21
CA ARG A 181 -1.70 6.27 -25.37
C ARG A 181 -1.91 5.24 -24.27
N LYS A 182 -1.89 3.96 -24.64
CA LYS A 182 -1.78 2.84 -23.72
C LYS A 182 -0.38 2.25 -23.85
N TYR A 183 0.17 1.88 -22.72
CA TYR A 183 1.44 1.17 -22.56
C TYR A 183 1.17 -0.10 -21.78
#